data_AF-A0A015L2V3-F1
#
_entry.id   AF-A0A015L2V3-F1
#
_cell.length_a   1.000
_cell.length_b   1.000
_cell.length_c   1.000
_cell.angle_alpha   90.00
_cell.angle_beta   90.00
_cell.angle_gamma   90.00
#
_symmetry.space_group_name_H-M   'P 1'
#
loop_
_entity.id
_entity.type
_entity.pdbx_description
1 polymer ?
#
loop_
_entity_poly.entity_id
_entity_poly.type
_entity_poly.pdbx_seq_one_letter_code
_entity_poly.pdbx_strand_id
1 'polypeptide(L)'
;MEEAHERLIKIIKLIEVHYGRVKITPNLHLSLHLCDYSNDFGPLYAFWCFSFERMNGILDSLPTSNKQIELEIMRQIMNDNQIGDIISSDIQTKGLELLEDQPTTGSILAADQFSLDELEQFWLNAKNIQESTITGCEPFSKEMLKPNSEAIMTESMLELMVVFYNASYIKMYKFRKSADEIIQDSITIRVKINQFGRCRIGSEVFGFAMSVRHTKSSCVLAKFITSDGEVDSYPGQIQYFFKHTVDLPNGQMEHNLAYICWYRPASMSES
;
A
#
# COMPACT_ATOMS: atom_id res chain seq x y z
N MET A 1 -4.03 18.49 18.98
CA MET A 1 -4.72 19.32 17.96
C MET A 1 -4.86 20.77 18.41
N GLU A 2 -5.24 21.02 19.67
CA GLU A 2 -5.31 22.37 20.26
C GLU A 2 -4.03 23.19 20.08
N GLU A 3 -2.85 22.60 20.31
CA GLU A 3 -1.57 23.31 20.11
C GLU A 3 -1.37 23.77 18.65
N ALA A 4 -1.77 22.95 17.67
CA ALA A 4 -1.69 23.32 16.25
C ALA A 4 -2.66 24.44 15.91
N HIS A 5 -3.87 24.41 16.47
CA HIS A 5 -4.87 25.47 16.34
C HIS A 5 -4.37 26.81 16.91
N GLU A 6 -3.79 26.81 18.11
CA GLU A 6 -3.21 28.01 18.70
C GLU A 6 -2.08 28.60 17.86
N ARG A 7 -1.22 27.74 17.29
CA ARG A 7 -0.14 28.16 16.39
C ARG A 7 -0.70 28.79 15.10
N LEU A 8 -1.77 28.23 14.54
CA LEU A 8 -2.46 28.80 13.36
C LEU A 8 -3.04 30.18 13.65
N ILE A 9 -3.70 30.37 14.80
CA ILE A 9 -4.19 31.69 15.24
C ILE A 9 -3.04 32.69 15.31
N LYS A 10 -1.90 32.31 15.90
CA LYS A 10 -0.72 33.20 16.01
C LYS A 10 -0.19 33.59 14.63
N ILE A 11 -0.10 32.64 13.70
CA ILE A 11 0.35 32.90 12.32
C ILE A 11 -0.60 33.87 11.60
N ILE A 12 -1.91 33.65 11.69
CA ILE A 12 -2.89 34.51 11.01
C ILE A 12 -2.86 35.93 11.57
N LYS A 13 -2.74 36.08 12.90
CA LYS A 13 -2.57 37.40 13.53
C LYS A 13 -1.29 38.10 13.08
N LEU A 14 -0.18 37.37 12.94
CA LEU A 14 1.06 37.92 12.39
C LEU A 14 0.89 38.38 10.94
N ILE A 15 0.17 37.59 10.11
CA ILE A 15 -0.12 37.97 8.73
C ILE A 15 -0.98 39.24 8.68
N GLU A 16 -2.01 39.33 9.53
CA GLU A 16 -2.86 40.51 9.63
C GLU A 16 -2.06 41.76 10.03
N VAL A 17 -1.17 41.64 11.02
CA VAL A 17 -0.34 42.76 11.50
C VAL A 17 0.66 43.24 10.45
N HIS A 18 1.36 42.32 9.79
CA HIS A 18 2.44 42.68 8.85
C HIS A 18 1.95 43.04 7.45
N TYR A 19 0.86 42.42 6.98
CA TYR A 19 0.40 42.56 5.61
C TYR A 19 -1.02 43.14 5.47
N GLY A 20 -1.67 43.42 6.61
CA GLY A 20 -3.01 44.00 6.67
C GLY A 20 -4.13 42.98 6.42
N ARG A 21 -5.36 43.37 6.80
CA ARG A 21 -6.56 42.53 6.66
C ARG A 21 -6.86 42.08 5.24
N VAL A 22 -6.42 42.84 4.23
CA VAL A 22 -6.60 42.52 2.81
C VAL A 22 -5.95 41.18 2.43
N LYS A 23 -4.94 40.73 3.19
CA LYS A 23 -4.28 39.44 2.97
C LYS A 23 -4.91 38.28 3.72
N ILE A 24 -5.92 38.51 4.55
CA ILE A 24 -6.68 37.45 5.19
C ILE A 24 -7.71 36.91 4.20
N THR A 25 -7.36 35.80 3.55
CA THR A 25 -8.23 35.13 2.58
C THR A 25 -9.22 34.19 3.28
N PRO A 26 -10.32 33.81 2.60
CA PRO A 26 -11.24 32.78 3.11
C PRO A 26 -10.53 31.47 3.49
N ASN A 27 -9.49 31.07 2.76
CA ASN A 27 -8.69 29.87 3.08
C ASN A 27 -7.93 30.01 4.40
N LEU A 28 -7.38 31.19 4.69
CA LEU A 28 -6.73 31.47 5.98
C LEU A 28 -7.75 31.47 7.12
N HIS A 29 -8.93 32.04 6.90
CA HIS A 29 -10.03 31.97 7.86
C HIS A 29 -10.47 30.51 8.11
N LEU A 30 -10.68 29.74 7.06
CA LEU A 30 -11.08 28.33 7.13
C LEU A 30 -10.04 27.48 7.86
N SER A 31 -8.76 27.84 7.78
CA SER A 31 -7.71 27.12 8.49
C SER A 31 -7.88 27.11 10.02
N LEU A 32 -8.62 28.10 10.58
CA LEU A 32 -8.96 28.14 12.00
C LEU A 32 -9.93 27.02 12.39
N HIS A 33 -10.78 26.58 11.46
CA HIS A 33 -11.79 25.55 11.70
C HIS A 33 -11.29 24.13 11.40
N LEU A 34 -10.02 23.95 11.01
CA LEU A 34 -9.48 22.64 10.66
C LEU A 34 -9.57 21.62 11.80
N CYS A 35 -9.45 22.07 13.05
CA CYS A 35 -9.59 21.17 14.20
C CYS A 35 -11.03 20.69 14.37
N ASP A 36 -12.01 21.59 14.26
CA ASP A 36 -13.43 21.26 14.31
C ASP A 36 -13.78 20.29 13.17
N TYR A 37 -13.36 20.61 11.94
CA TYR A 37 -13.57 19.74 10.78
C TYR A 37 -12.89 18.38 10.92
N SER A 38 -11.69 18.33 11.50
CA SER A 38 -10.98 17.07 11.71
C SER A 38 -11.65 16.19 12.76
N ASN A 39 -12.33 16.79 13.74
CA ASN A 39 -13.08 16.07 14.76
C ASN A 39 -14.43 15.56 14.22
N ASP A 40 -15.14 16.39 13.46
CA ASP A 40 -16.49 16.07 12.96
C ASP A 40 -16.46 15.13 11.74
N PHE A 41 -15.51 15.31 10.83
CA PHE A 41 -15.47 14.62 9.53
C PHE A 41 -14.26 13.69 9.36
N GLY A 42 -13.38 13.62 10.35
CA GLY A 42 -12.18 12.80 10.31
C GLY A 42 -11.00 13.47 9.61
N PRO A 43 -9.97 12.70 9.18
CA PRO A 43 -8.71 13.25 8.72
C PRO A 43 -8.85 14.21 7.52
N LEU A 44 -8.10 15.32 7.52
CA LEU A 44 -8.24 16.39 6.52
C LEU A 44 -8.15 15.97 5.05
N TYR A 45 -7.43 14.87 4.77
CA TYR A 45 -7.28 14.36 3.41
C TYR A 45 -8.52 13.61 2.90
N ALA A 46 -9.43 13.19 3.77
CA ALA A 46 -10.63 12.46 3.38
C ALA A 46 -11.60 13.33 2.57
N PHE A 47 -11.58 14.65 2.77
CA PHE A 47 -12.43 15.61 2.08
C PHE A 47 -11.68 16.46 1.03
N TRP A 48 -10.44 16.10 0.69
CA TRP A 48 -9.72 16.81 -0.37
C TRP A 48 -10.36 16.57 -1.74
N CYS A 49 -10.54 17.66 -2.50
CA CYS A 49 -11.11 17.61 -3.85
C CYS A 49 -10.18 16.98 -4.90
N PHE A 50 -8.96 16.56 -4.54
CA PHE A 50 -7.99 16.01 -5.48
C PHE A 50 -8.54 14.80 -6.27
N SER A 51 -9.28 13.91 -5.60
CA SER A 51 -9.92 12.77 -6.27
C SER A 51 -11.00 13.22 -7.26
N PHE A 52 -11.76 14.26 -6.91
CA PHE A 52 -12.78 14.83 -7.80
C PHE A 52 -12.17 15.56 -9.00
N GLU A 53 -11.12 16.36 -8.79
CA GLU A 53 -10.38 17.03 -9.87
C GLU A 53 -9.78 16.00 -10.83
N ARG A 54 -9.24 14.90 -10.30
CA ARG A 54 -8.74 13.79 -11.10
C ARG A 54 -9.85 13.14 -11.92
N MET A 55 -11.00 12.85 -11.32
CA MET A 55 -12.16 12.31 -12.06
C MET A 55 -12.64 13.26 -13.14
N ASN A 56 -12.68 14.57 -12.85
CA ASN A 56 -13.04 15.58 -13.85
C ASN A 56 -12.08 15.55 -15.04
N GLY A 57 -10.78 15.38 -14.81
CA GLY A 57 -9.81 15.23 -15.91
C GLY A 57 -10.03 13.97 -16.75
N ILE A 58 -10.46 12.86 -16.14
CA ILE A 58 -10.82 11.63 -16.86
C ILE A 58 -12.08 11.88 -17.70
N LEU A 59 -13.12 12.48 -17.11
CA LEU A 59 -14.37 12.78 -17.83
C LEU A 59 -14.15 13.76 -18.99
N ASP A 60 -13.28 14.75 -18.81
CA ASP A 60 -12.92 15.72 -19.85
C ASP A 60 -12.12 15.08 -21.01
N SER A 61 -11.41 13.99 -20.75
CA SER A 61 -10.68 13.25 -21.78
C SER A 61 -11.57 12.37 -22.67
N LEU A 62 -12.82 12.13 -22.27
CA LEU A 62 -13.75 11.34 -23.05
C LEU A 62 -14.20 12.12 -24.30
N PRO A 63 -14.29 11.45 -25.48
CA PRO A 63 -14.77 12.11 -26.68
C PRO A 63 -16.24 12.49 -26.51
N THR A 64 -16.53 13.79 -26.44
CA THR A 64 -17.90 14.32 -26.33
C THR A 64 -18.20 15.32 -27.44
N SER A 65 -19.48 15.40 -27.84
CA SER A 65 -19.96 16.37 -28.82
C SER A 65 -20.25 17.75 -28.22
N ASN A 66 -20.03 17.92 -26.91
CA ASN A 66 -20.36 19.10 -26.10
C ASN A 66 -21.84 19.51 -26.12
N LYS A 67 -22.76 18.62 -26.52
CA LYS A 67 -24.22 18.90 -26.56
C LYS A 67 -25.01 18.15 -25.49
N GLN A 68 -24.73 16.87 -25.30
CA GLN A 68 -25.41 16.01 -24.33
C GLN A 68 -24.40 15.17 -23.55
N ILE A 69 -23.48 15.88 -22.88
CA ILE A 69 -22.31 15.31 -22.20
C ILE A 69 -22.71 14.16 -21.25
N GLU A 70 -23.73 14.36 -20.42
CA GLU A 70 -24.20 13.35 -19.46
C GLU A 70 -24.66 12.05 -20.15
N LEU A 71 -25.46 12.15 -21.22
CA LEU A 71 -25.97 10.99 -21.96
C LEU A 71 -24.86 10.29 -22.73
N GLU A 72 -23.90 11.03 -23.27
CA GLU A 72 -22.76 10.48 -24.00
C GLU A 72 -21.82 9.72 -23.06
N ILE A 73 -21.51 10.27 -21.88
CA ILE A 73 -20.73 9.58 -20.85
C ILE A 73 -21.44 8.32 -20.39
N MET A 74 -22.75 8.39 -20.09
CA MET A 74 -23.51 7.22 -19.64
C MET A 74 -23.54 6.11 -20.70
N ARG A 75 -23.73 6.47 -21.98
CA ARG A 75 -23.69 5.50 -23.08
C ARG A 75 -22.31 4.88 -23.23
N GLN A 76 -21.24 5.67 -23.09
CA GLN A 76 -19.88 5.17 -23.16
C GLN A 76 -19.62 4.14 -22.05
N ILE A 77 -19.93 4.48 -20.79
CA ILE A 77 -19.79 3.55 -19.65
C ILE A 77 -20.61 2.28 -19.86
N MET A 78 -21.86 2.40 -20.33
CA MET A 78 -22.70 1.23 -20.60
C MET A 78 -22.11 0.33 -21.69
N ASN A 79 -21.57 0.92 -22.77
CA ASN A 79 -20.93 0.17 -23.84
C ASN A 79 -19.63 -0.48 -23.37
N ASP A 80 -18.80 0.23 -22.60
CA ASP A 80 -17.55 -0.30 -22.06
C ASP A 80 -17.80 -1.49 -21.13
N ASN A 81 -18.83 -1.40 -20.28
CA ASN A 81 -19.26 -2.52 -19.43
C ASN A 81 -19.76 -3.71 -20.27
N GLN A 82 -20.57 -3.47 -21.30
CA GLN A 82 -21.03 -4.54 -22.20
C GLN A 82 -19.87 -5.21 -22.95
N ILE A 83 -18.88 -4.43 -23.37
CA ILE A 83 -17.66 -4.95 -24.01
C ILE A 83 -16.87 -5.79 -23.00
N GLY A 84 -16.72 -5.33 -21.75
CA GLY A 84 -16.09 -6.10 -20.67
C GLY A 84 -16.81 -7.43 -20.37
N ASP A 85 -18.15 -7.41 -20.35
CA ASP A 85 -18.97 -8.62 -20.19
C ASP A 85 -18.76 -9.60 -21.37
N ILE A 86 -18.64 -9.09 -22.59
CA ILE A 86 -18.39 -9.93 -23.78
C ILE A 86 -16.98 -10.53 -23.71
N ILE A 87 -15.96 -9.74 -23.36
CA ILE A 87 -14.57 -10.19 -23.21
C ILE A 87 -14.48 -11.30 -22.14
N SER A 88 -15.18 -11.14 -21.01
CA SER A 88 -15.19 -12.14 -19.93
C SER A 88 -16.03 -13.39 -20.23
N SER A 89 -16.95 -13.33 -21.20
CA SER A 89 -17.85 -14.44 -21.54
C SER A 89 -17.22 -15.57 -22.37
N ASP A 90 -15.94 -15.48 -22.74
CA ASP A 90 -15.19 -16.47 -23.54
C ASP A 90 -15.82 -16.80 -24.92
N ILE A 91 -16.75 -15.96 -25.37
CA ILE A 91 -17.42 -16.09 -26.68
C ILE A 91 -16.45 -15.61 -27.76
N GLN A 92 -16.06 -16.50 -28.68
CA GLN A 92 -15.31 -16.15 -29.88
C GLN A 92 -16.10 -15.15 -30.74
N THR A 93 -15.86 -13.86 -30.51
CA THR A 93 -16.40 -12.77 -31.32
C THR A 93 -15.28 -12.23 -32.20
N LYS A 94 -15.51 -12.28 -33.52
CA LYS A 94 -14.53 -11.81 -34.51
C LYS A 94 -14.30 -10.31 -34.34
N GLY A 95 -13.03 -9.88 -34.36
CA GLY A 95 -12.67 -8.46 -34.35
C GLY A 95 -12.56 -7.82 -32.96
N LEU A 96 -12.72 -8.56 -31.86
CA LEU A 96 -12.31 -8.06 -30.52
C LEU A 96 -10.83 -7.69 -30.49
N GLU A 97 -10.00 -8.45 -31.21
CA GLU A 97 -8.56 -8.19 -31.41
C GLU A 97 -8.23 -6.85 -32.10
N LEU A 98 -9.24 -6.14 -32.62
CA LEU A 98 -9.09 -4.82 -33.27
C LEU A 98 -9.45 -3.66 -32.33
N LEU A 99 -10.03 -3.94 -31.16
CA LEU A 99 -10.23 -2.92 -30.13
C LEU A 99 -8.86 -2.67 -29.51
N GLU A 100 -8.29 -1.49 -29.76
CA GLU A 100 -7.12 -1.05 -29.01
C GLU A 100 -7.54 -0.86 -27.55
N ASP A 101 -6.85 -1.53 -26.63
CA ASP A 101 -6.92 -1.18 -25.21
C ASP A 101 -6.61 0.32 -25.12
N GLN A 102 -7.55 1.11 -24.57
CA GLN A 102 -7.29 2.53 -24.39
C GLN A 102 -5.99 2.66 -23.58
N PRO A 103 -4.97 3.38 -24.07
CA PRO A 103 -3.75 3.58 -23.31
C PRO A 103 -4.09 4.48 -22.14
N THR A 104 -4.41 3.86 -21.01
CA THR A 104 -4.59 4.55 -19.77
C THR A 104 -3.29 5.30 -19.48
N THR A 105 -3.37 6.52 -18.96
CA THR A 105 -2.17 7.36 -18.82
C THR A 105 -1.85 7.56 -17.34
N GLY A 106 -0.57 7.42 -16.99
CA GLY A 106 -0.06 7.68 -15.65
C GLY A 106 -0.28 6.53 -14.67
N SER A 107 -0.65 6.83 -13.42
CA SER A 107 -0.75 5.83 -12.33
C SER A 107 -1.86 4.79 -12.50
N ILE A 108 -2.68 4.90 -13.56
CA ILE A 108 -3.78 3.97 -13.86
C ILE A 108 -3.29 2.76 -14.66
N LEU A 109 -2.26 2.91 -15.51
CA LEU A 109 -1.58 1.78 -16.19
C LEU A 109 -1.07 0.71 -15.23
N ALA A 110 -0.74 1.11 -14.00
CA ALA A 110 -0.27 0.17 -12.98
C ALA A 110 -1.41 -0.71 -12.43
N ALA A 111 -2.67 -0.29 -12.58
CA ALA A 111 -3.85 -1.06 -12.21
C ALA A 111 -4.35 -1.94 -13.37
N ASP A 112 -4.20 -1.50 -14.63
CA ASP A 112 -4.64 -2.25 -15.82
C ASP A 112 -3.77 -3.48 -16.15
N GLN A 113 -2.65 -3.68 -15.43
CA GLN A 113 -1.84 -4.89 -15.54
C GLN A 113 -2.43 -6.11 -14.81
N PHE A 114 -3.50 -5.90 -14.04
CA PHE A 114 -4.16 -6.95 -13.25
C PHE A 114 -5.53 -7.26 -13.86
N SER A 115 -5.90 -8.55 -13.87
CA SER A 115 -7.27 -8.90 -14.27
C SER A 115 -8.27 -8.39 -13.22
N LEU A 116 -9.52 -8.16 -13.65
CA LEU A 116 -10.61 -7.80 -12.73
C LEU A 116 -10.74 -8.84 -11.60
N ASP A 117 -10.57 -10.12 -11.92
CA ASP A 117 -10.61 -11.22 -10.95
C ASP A 117 -9.50 -11.11 -9.89
N GLU A 118 -8.27 -10.76 -10.28
CA GLU A 118 -7.15 -10.58 -9.33
C GLU A 118 -7.39 -9.39 -8.39
N LEU A 119 -7.95 -8.30 -8.92
CA LEU A 119 -8.28 -7.10 -8.14
C LEU A 119 -9.43 -7.39 -7.17
N GLU A 120 -10.49 -8.04 -7.64
CA GLU A 120 -11.64 -8.43 -6.82
C GLU A 120 -11.22 -9.38 -5.70
N GLN A 121 -10.39 -10.40 -6.02
CA GLN A 121 -9.82 -11.29 -5.02
C GLN A 121 -9.01 -10.53 -3.98
N PHE A 122 -8.11 -9.63 -4.39
CA PHE A 122 -7.32 -8.82 -3.45
C PHE A 122 -8.23 -8.01 -2.49
N TRP A 123 -9.32 -7.44 -3.00
CA TRP A 123 -10.27 -6.66 -2.21
C TRP A 123 -11.11 -7.53 -1.28
N LEU A 124 -11.58 -8.69 -1.75
CA LEU A 124 -12.31 -9.67 -0.93
C LEU A 124 -11.42 -10.14 0.23
N ASN A 125 -10.15 -10.44 -0.04
CA ASN A 125 -9.19 -10.87 0.96
C ASN A 125 -8.93 -9.80 2.03
N ALA A 126 -8.90 -8.52 1.65
CA ALA A 126 -8.76 -7.42 2.60
C ALA A 126 -9.99 -7.27 3.52
N LYS A 127 -11.20 -7.50 2.97
CA LYS A 127 -12.48 -7.35 3.69
C LYS A 127 -12.79 -8.56 4.56
N ASN A 128 -12.72 -9.76 4.00
CA ASN A 128 -13.13 -11.00 4.64
C ASN A 128 -12.09 -12.12 4.44
N ILE A 129 -11.07 -12.13 5.29
CA ILE A 129 -9.99 -13.12 5.22
C ILE A 129 -10.49 -14.55 5.51
N GLN A 130 -11.60 -14.74 6.21
CA GLN A 130 -12.13 -16.08 6.54
C GLN A 130 -12.74 -16.79 5.32
N GLU A 131 -13.27 -16.02 4.36
CA GLU A 131 -13.77 -16.53 3.08
C GLU A 131 -12.69 -16.57 2.00
N SER A 132 -11.47 -16.15 2.34
CA SER A 132 -10.33 -16.14 1.44
C SER A 132 -9.85 -17.55 1.10
N THR A 133 -9.48 -17.76 -0.16
CA THR A 133 -8.79 -18.98 -0.61
C THR A 133 -7.27 -18.91 -0.41
N ILE A 134 -6.75 -17.86 0.24
CA ILE A 134 -5.32 -17.70 0.52
C ILE A 134 -4.86 -18.79 1.50
N THR A 135 -3.95 -19.61 1.01
CA THR A 135 -3.23 -20.67 1.73
C THR A 135 -1.95 -20.16 2.40
N GLY A 136 -1.46 -18.97 2.02
CA GLY A 136 -0.19 -18.43 2.49
C GLY A 136 1.03 -19.03 1.79
N CYS A 137 0.80 -19.90 0.80
CA CYS A 137 1.82 -20.57 -0.01
C CYS A 137 1.84 -20.05 -1.46
N GLU A 138 1.09 -19.00 -1.77
CA GLU A 138 1.01 -18.44 -3.11
C GLU A 138 2.38 -17.90 -3.55
N PRO A 139 2.73 -18.06 -4.84
CA PRO A 139 3.92 -17.43 -5.38
C PRO A 139 3.82 -15.91 -5.22
N PHE A 140 4.96 -15.29 -4.90
CA PHE A 140 5.08 -13.83 -4.78
C PHE A 140 4.88 -13.19 -6.18
N SER A 141 3.63 -12.91 -6.56
CA SER A 141 3.26 -12.19 -7.82
C SER A 141 3.54 -10.68 -7.74
N LYS A 142 4.43 -10.27 -6.83
CA LYS A 142 4.60 -8.91 -6.36
C LYS A 142 5.89 -8.32 -6.91
N GLU A 143 5.92 -6.99 -7.06
CA GLU A 143 7.08 -6.30 -7.63
C GLU A 143 7.81 -5.46 -6.56
N MET A 144 9.07 -5.80 -6.31
CA MET A 144 9.97 -4.96 -5.52
C MET A 144 10.44 -3.78 -6.38
N LEU A 145 9.91 -2.58 -6.13
CA LEU A 145 10.10 -1.42 -6.99
C LEU A 145 11.41 -0.70 -6.66
N LYS A 146 12.18 -0.36 -7.71
CA LYS A 146 13.40 0.46 -7.60
C LYS A 146 13.10 1.86 -7.00
N PRO A 147 14.07 2.54 -6.38
CA PRO A 147 15.47 2.15 -6.22
C PRO A 147 15.67 1.08 -5.14
N ASN A 148 16.75 0.32 -5.27
CA ASN A 148 17.21 -0.61 -4.25
C ASN A 148 18.64 -0.26 -3.81
N SER A 149 19.03 -0.76 -2.66
CA SER A 149 20.36 -0.53 -2.09
C SER A 149 20.83 -1.74 -1.31
N GLU A 150 22.09 -2.13 -1.50
CA GLU A 150 22.74 -3.11 -0.63
C GLU A 150 22.96 -2.51 0.77
N ALA A 151 22.55 -3.26 1.79
CA ALA A 151 22.69 -2.88 3.18
C ALA A 151 23.16 -4.06 4.03
N ILE A 152 23.76 -3.74 5.17
CA ILE A 152 24.14 -4.71 6.20
C ILE A 152 23.06 -4.64 7.30
N MET A 153 22.53 -5.79 7.69
CA MET A 153 21.55 -5.89 8.77
C MET A 153 22.15 -5.47 10.12
N THR A 154 21.31 -4.87 10.98
CA THR A 154 21.65 -4.67 12.38
C THR A 154 21.64 -6.00 13.12
N GLU A 155 22.32 -6.07 14.28
CA GLU A 155 22.34 -7.27 15.11
C GLU A 155 20.92 -7.73 15.52
N SER A 156 20.06 -6.78 15.89
CA SER A 156 18.65 -7.04 16.21
C SER A 156 17.86 -7.64 15.05
N MET A 157 18.11 -7.18 13.82
CA MET A 157 17.46 -7.72 12.63
C MET A 157 17.98 -9.12 12.30
N LEU A 158 19.28 -9.35 12.50
CA LEU A 158 19.89 -10.66 12.31
C LEU A 158 19.30 -11.70 13.28
N GLU A 159 19.06 -11.32 14.53
CA GLU A 159 18.36 -12.16 15.53
C GLU A 159 16.95 -12.54 15.06
N LEU A 160 16.17 -11.56 14.61
CA LEU A 160 14.83 -11.81 14.08
C LEU A 160 14.88 -12.74 12.86
N MET A 161 15.88 -12.61 12.00
CA MET A 161 16.07 -13.47 10.84
C MET A 161 16.41 -14.92 11.23
N VAL A 162 17.23 -15.12 12.26
CA VAL A 162 17.51 -16.46 12.81
C VAL A 162 16.22 -17.09 13.33
N VAL A 163 15.42 -16.34 14.09
CA VAL A 163 14.13 -16.82 14.62
C VAL A 163 13.18 -17.17 13.47
N PHE A 164 13.06 -16.28 12.48
CA PHE A 164 12.21 -16.48 11.31
C PHE A 164 12.58 -17.77 10.55
N TYR A 165 13.84 -17.93 10.15
CA TYR A 165 14.24 -19.09 9.36
C TYR A 165 14.15 -20.40 10.14
N ASN A 166 14.49 -20.40 11.44
CA ASN A 166 14.29 -21.58 12.28
C ASN A 166 12.81 -21.95 12.41
N ALA A 167 11.89 -20.97 12.45
CA ALA A 167 10.46 -21.24 12.47
C ALA A 167 9.95 -21.75 11.10
N SER A 168 10.40 -21.14 10.00
CA SER A 168 9.97 -21.53 8.64
C SER A 168 10.49 -22.90 8.19
N TYR A 169 11.69 -23.29 8.64
CA TYR A 169 12.35 -24.55 8.26
C TYR A 169 12.51 -25.52 9.43
N ILE A 170 11.65 -25.41 10.45
CA ILE A 170 11.80 -26.05 11.76
C ILE A 170 12.16 -27.55 11.75
N LYS A 171 11.74 -28.28 10.71
CA LYS A 171 11.99 -29.73 10.56
C LYS A 171 13.18 -30.09 9.67
N MET A 172 13.71 -29.14 8.89
CA MET A 172 14.71 -29.39 7.85
C MET A 172 16.09 -28.86 8.20
N TYR A 173 16.18 -27.63 8.71
CA TYR A 173 17.45 -26.93 8.85
C TYR A 173 17.52 -26.14 10.15
N LYS A 174 18.73 -25.95 10.67
CA LYS A 174 19.02 -25.03 11.78
C LYS A 174 19.79 -23.83 11.29
N PHE A 175 19.34 -22.65 11.64
CA PHE A 175 19.94 -21.38 11.25
C PHE A 175 20.66 -20.73 12.43
N ARG A 176 21.81 -20.11 12.16
CA ARG A 176 22.62 -19.41 13.16
C ARG A 176 23.25 -18.13 12.62
N LYS A 177 23.79 -17.32 13.54
CA LYS A 177 24.62 -16.16 13.19
C LYS A 177 26.04 -16.62 12.83
N SER A 178 26.75 -15.79 12.08
CA SER A 178 28.15 -16.07 11.74
C SER A 178 29.09 -16.05 12.95
N ALA A 179 28.71 -15.38 14.03
CA ALA A 179 29.51 -15.25 15.25
C ALA A 179 29.31 -16.42 16.24
N ASP A 180 28.28 -17.24 16.05
CA ASP A 180 27.97 -18.36 16.95
C ASP A 180 28.95 -19.52 16.72
N GLU A 181 29.04 -20.45 17.68
CA GLU A 181 29.81 -21.69 17.49
C GLU A 181 29.27 -22.53 16.32
N ILE A 182 30.17 -23.21 15.62
CA ILE A 182 29.82 -24.02 14.45
C ILE A 182 29.13 -25.31 14.93
N ILE A 183 27.81 -25.30 14.90
CA ILE A 183 27.00 -26.52 15.06
C ILE A 183 27.00 -27.26 13.73
N GLN A 184 27.21 -28.58 13.78
CA GLN A 184 27.16 -29.43 12.59
C GLN A 184 25.80 -29.31 11.88
N ASP A 185 25.85 -29.21 10.54
CA ASP A 185 24.69 -29.06 9.65
C ASP A 185 23.84 -27.79 9.85
N SER A 186 24.42 -26.73 10.44
CA SER A 186 23.78 -25.43 10.57
C SER A 186 24.08 -24.48 9.41
N ILE A 187 23.07 -23.71 8.98
CA ILE A 187 23.14 -22.73 7.91
C ILE A 187 23.39 -21.35 8.50
N THR A 188 24.42 -20.68 8.00
CA THR A 188 24.78 -19.33 8.46
C THR A 188 23.99 -18.28 7.67
N ILE A 189 23.28 -17.40 8.37
CA ILE A 189 22.53 -16.31 7.74
C ILE A 189 23.49 -15.23 7.23
N ARG A 190 23.29 -14.79 5.98
CA ARG A 190 24.06 -13.70 5.39
C ARG A 190 23.62 -12.38 6.00
N VAL A 191 24.57 -11.52 6.38
CA VAL A 191 24.25 -10.18 6.92
C VAL A 191 23.86 -9.17 5.84
N LYS A 192 24.17 -9.47 4.57
CA LYS A 192 23.90 -8.59 3.44
C LYS A 192 22.48 -8.81 2.92
N ILE A 193 21.75 -7.71 2.76
CA ILE A 193 20.41 -7.68 2.20
C ILE A 193 20.34 -6.63 1.09
N ASN A 194 19.44 -6.83 0.14
CA ASN A 194 19.11 -5.81 -0.84
C ASN A 194 17.79 -5.14 -0.45
N GLN A 195 17.85 -3.90 0.04
CA GLN A 195 16.70 -3.15 0.56
C GLN A 195 15.96 -2.41 -0.55
N PHE A 196 14.64 -2.32 -0.40
CA PHE A 196 13.72 -1.63 -1.29
C PHE A 196 12.80 -0.73 -0.46
N GLY A 197 12.56 0.47 -0.97
CA GLY A 197 11.62 1.39 -0.34
C GLY A 197 10.15 1.12 -0.71
N ARG A 198 9.90 0.35 -1.75
CA ARG A 198 8.56 0.19 -2.30
C ARG A 198 8.31 -1.23 -2.76
N CYS A 199 7.11 -1.72 -2.50
CA CYS A 199 6.64 -3.02 -2.96
C CYS A 199 5.23 -2.84 -3.53
N ARG A 200 4.98 -3.37 -4.72
CA ARG A 200 3.64 -3.45 -5.30
C ARG A 200 3.02 -4.79 -4.97
N ILE A 201 1.79 -4.76 -4.46
CA ILE A 201 0.97 -5.93 -4.17
C ILE A 201 -0.40 -5.71 -4.82
N GLY A 202 -0.73 -6.50 -5.85
CA GLY A 202 -1.88 -6.20 -6.71
C GLY A 202 -1.74 -4.79 -7.31
N SER A 203 -2.84 -4.05 -7.36
CA SER A 203 -2.84 -2.65 -7.80
C SER A 203 -2.27 -1.67 -6.76
N GLU A 204 -1.98 -2.10 -5.54
CA GLU A 204 -1.54 -1.22 -4.45
C GLU A 204 -0.01 -1.14 -4.34
N VAL A 205 0.50 0.07 -4.13
CA VAL A 205 1.93 0.32 -3.89
C VAL A 205 2.15 0.69 -2.43
N PHE A 206 2.79 -0.22 -1.71
CA PHE A 206 3.20 -0.03 -0.34
C PHE A 206 4.57 0.66 -0.29
N GLY A 207 4.65 1.67 0.57
CA GLY A 207 5.86 2.44 0.84
C GLY A 207 6.53 2.02 2.13
N PHE A 208 7.61 2.71 2.46
CA PHE A 208 8.36 2.53 3.69
C PHE A 208 8.44 3.84 4.49
N ALA A 209 8.64 3.72 5.81
CA ALA A 209 8.52 4.82 6.77
C ALA A 209 9.37 6.05 6.43
N MET A 210 10.57 5.88 5.88
CA MET A 210 11.48 6.98 5.58
C MET A 210 11.22 7.67 4.24
N SER A 211 10.24 7.21 3.46
CA SER A 211 9.83 7.91 2.23
C SER A 211 8.92 9.09 2.55
N VAL A 212 9.40 10.31 2.33
CA VAL A 212 8.61 11.55 2.49
C VAL A 212 7.36 11.55 1.59
N ARG A 213 7.42 10.87 0.44
CA ARG A 213 6.30 10.81 -0.53
C ARG A 213 5.31 9.68 -0.25
N HIS A 214 5.71 8.68 0.55
CA HIS A 214 4.95 7.42 0.73
C HIS A 214 4.75 7.04 2.20
N THR A 215 4.91 7.98 3.14
CA THR A 215 4.72 7.71 4.57
C THR A 215 3.32 7.16 4.86
N LYS A 216 2.30 7.63 4.14
CA LYS A 216 0.92 7.13 4.26
C LYS A 216 0.74 5.69 3.80
N SER A 217 1.48 5.24 2.77
CA SER A 217 1.42 3.86 2.28
C SER A 217 2.40 2.92 2.99
N SER A 218 3.02 3.36 4.09
CA SER A 218 3.84 2.52 4.96
C SER A 218 3.06 1.90 6.12
N CYS A 219 1.90 2.46 6.47
CA CYS A 219 1.04 1.89 7.50
C CYS A 219 0.24 0.73 6.91
N VAL A 220 0.29 -0.42 7.58
CA VAL A 220 -0.41 -1.64 7.16
C VAL A 220 -1.17 -2.27 8.31
N LEU A 221 -2.21 -3.01 7.97
CA LEU A 221 -2.96 -3.87 8.88
C LEU A 221 -2.75 -5.31 8.41
N ALA A 222 -2.02 -6.11 9.19
CA ALA A 222 -1.88 -7.53 8.93
C ALA A 222 -2.96 -8.31 9.67
N LYS A 223 -3.68 -9.17 8.97
CA LYS A 223 -4.68 -10.07 9.54
C LYS A 223 -4.14 -11.50 9.51
N PHE A 224 -4.27 -12.22 10.62
CA PHE A 224 -3.88 -13.63 10.71
C PHE A 224 -5.07 -14.43 11.21
N ILE A 225 -5.31 -15.59 10.59
CA ILE A 225 -6.26 -16.57 11.08
C ILE A 225 -5.53 -17.44 12.10
N THR A 226 -6.02 -17.46 13.32
CA THR A 226 -5.47 -18.30 14.40
C THR A 226 -5.94 -19.74 14.24
N SER A 227 -5.33 -20.68 14.98
CA SER A 227 -5.73 -22.10 14.97
C SER A 227 -7.21 -22.30 15.32
N ASP A 228 -7.80 -21.34 16.03
CA ASP A 228 -9.14 -21.40 16.58
C ASP A 228 -10.17 -20.78 15.60
N GLY A 229 -9.72 -20.30 14.44
CA GLY A 229 -10.55 -19.66 13.41
C GLY A 229 -10.79 -18.16 13.62
N GLU A 230 -10.32 -17.60 14.74
CA GLU A 230 -10.40 -16.18 15.04
C GLU A 230 -9.39 -15.37 14.21
N VAL A 231 -9.76 -14.14 13.87
CA VAL A 231 -8.92 -13.24 13.06
C VAL A 231 -8.26 -12.20 13.97
N ASP A 232 -6.95 -12.35 14.16
CA ASP A 232 -6.15 -11.34 14.82
C ASP A 232 -5.73 -10.26 13.83
N SER A 233 -5.73 -9.00 14.29
CA SER A 233 -5.34 -7.84 13.48
C SER A 233 -4.19 -7.09 14.14
N TYR A 234 -3.08 -6.94 13.42
CA TYR A 234 -1.88 -6.25 13.88
C TYR A 234 -1.61 -5.03 13.01
N PRO A 235 -1.85 -3.81 13.51
CA PRO A 235 -1.47 -2.61 12.81
C PRO A 235 0.03 -2.36 12.99
N GLY A 236 0.71 -1.94 11.94
CA GLY A 236 2.15 -1.67 11.97
C GLY A 236 2.60 -0.73 10.87
N GLN A 237 3.89 -0.39 10.92
CA GLN A 237 4.54 0.45 9.92
C GLN A 237 5.71 -0.28 9.28
N ILE A 238 5.67 -0.39 7.96
CA ILE A 238 6.74 -0.95 7.14
C ILE A 238 7.95 -0.02 7.23
N GLN A 239 9.05 -0.57 7.74
CA GLN A 239 10.33 0.13 7.84
C GLN A 239 11.08 0.05 6.52
N TYR A 240 11.11 -1.12 5.88
CA TYR A 240 11.61 -1.34 4.52
C TYR A 240 11.26 -2.74 4.03
N PHE A 241 11.32 -2.95 2.72
CA PHE A 241 11.30 -4.26 2.10
C PHE A 241 12.71 -4.71 1.77
N PHE A 242 12.96 -6.01 1.67
CA PHE A 242 14.28 -6.50 1.28
C PHE A 242 14.23 -7.89 0.65
N LYS A 243 15.24 -8.15 -0.19
CA LYS A 243 15.58 -9.48 -0.68
C LYS A 243 16.71 -10.05 0.16
N HIS A 244 16.56 -11.31 0.57
CA HIS A 244 17.59 -12.04 1.29
C HIS A 244 17.79 -13.43 0.67
N THR A 245 19.05 -13.79 0.42
CA THR A 245 19.42 -15.07 -0.17
C THR A 245 19.99 -15.99 0.90
N VAL A 246 19.46 -17.21 0.97
CA VAL A 246 19.93 -18.27 1.85
C VAL A 246 20.61 -19.35 1.02
N ASP A 247 21.76 -19.84 1.49
CA ASP A 247 22.45 -20.99 0.91
C ASP A 247 21.91 -22.29 1.52
N LEU A 248 20.86 -22.85 0.93
CA LEU A 248 20.35 -24.16 1.32
C LEU A 248 21.17 -25.29 0.66
N PRO A 249 21.19 -26.52 1.22
CA PRO A 249 21.90 -27.64 0.61
C PRO A 249 21.45 -28.01 -0.81
N ASN A 250 20.20 -27.67 -1.17
CA ASN A 250 19.61 -27.88 -2.49
C ASN A 250 19.82 -26.69 -3.46
N GLY A 251 20.49 -25.62 -3.03
CA GLY A 251 20.76 -24.44 -3.84
C GLY A 251 20.50 -23.14 -3.09
N GLN A 252 20.86 -22.02 -3.72
CA GLN A 252 20.52 -20.70 -3.21
C GLN A 252 19.03 -20.43 -3.39
N MET A 253 18.40 -19.90 -2.35
CA MET A 253 17.00 -19.50 -2.39
C MET A 253 16.85 -18.04 -1.97
N GLU A 254 16.13 -17.27 -2.78
CA GLU A 254 15.84 -15.86 -2.53
C GLU A 254 14.46 -15.71 -1.88
N HIS A 255 14.42 -14.91 -0.81
CA HIS A 255 13.20 -14.55 -0.10
C HIS A 255 12.94 -13.06 -0.21
N ASN A 256 11.69 -12.71 -0.50
CA ASN A 256 11.17 -11.34 -0.45
C ASN A 256 10.50 -11.12 0.91
N LEU A 257 11.03 -10.20 1.71
CA LEU A 257 10.60 -9.97 3.09
C LEU A 257 10.30 -8.49 3.34
N ALA A 258 9.50 -8.22 4.38
CA ALA A 258 9.22 -6.88 4.87
C ALA A 258 9.58 -6.79 6.35
N TYR A 259 10.29 -5.72 6.74
CA TYR A 259 10.53 -5.42 8.15
C TYR A 259 9.46 -4.44 8.63
N ILE A 260 8.65 -4.87 9.59
CA ILE A 260 7.49 -4.12 10.09
C ILE A 260 7.66 -3.85 11.58
N CYS A 261 7.46 -2.58 11.97
CA CYS A 261 7.34 -2.19 13.36
C CYS A 261 5.86 -2.22 13.76
N TRP A 262 5.47 -3.18 14.59
CA TRP A 262 4.08 -3.32 15.04
C TRP A 262 3.74 -2.30 16.12
N TYR A 263 2.55 -1.71 16.05
CA TYR A 263 2.07 -0.80 17.09
C TYR A 263 1.57 -1.60 18.29
N ARG A 264 1.79 -1.07 19.49
CA ARG A 264 1.21 -1.65 20.70
C ARG A 264 -0.29 -1.34 20.75
N PRO A 265 -1.11 -2.27 21.25
CA PRO A 265 -2.49 -1.95 21.62
C PRO A 265 -2.49 -0.74 22.55
N ALA A 266 -3.42 0.20 22.36
CA ALA A 266 -3.62 1.25 23.35
C ALA A 266 -3.93 0.57 24.68
N SER A 267 -3.12 0.81 25.70
CA SER A 267 -3.48 0.43 27.07
C SER A 267 -4.82 1.08 27.35
N MET A 268 -5.86 0.28 27.56
CA MET A 268 -7.14 0.77 28.07
C MET A 268 -6.82 1.52 29.36
N SER A 269 -6.80 2.84 29.30
CA SER A 269 -6.76 3.66 30.50
C SER A 269 -8.05 3.34 31.24
N GLU A 270 -7.95 2.54 32.30
CA GLU A 270 -9.03 2.35 33.25
C GLU A 270 -9.43 3.75 33.74
N SER A 271 -10.61 4.19 33.29
CA SER A 271 -11.30 5.39 33.74
C SER A 271 -12.08 5.10 35.01
#